data_AF-A0A9P6BD25-F1
#
_entry.id   AF-A0A9P6BD25-F1
#
_cell.length_a   1.000
_cell.length_b   1.000
_cell.length_c   1.000
_cell.angle_alpha   90.00
_cell.angle_beta   90.00
_cell.angle_gamma   90.00
#
_symmetry.space_group_name_H-M   'P 1'
#
loop_
_entity.id
_entity.type
_entity.pdbx_description
1 polymer ?
#
loop_
_entity_poly.entity_id
_entity_poly.type
_entity_poly.pdbx_seq_one_letter_code
_entity_poly.pdbx_strand_id
1 'polypeptide(L)'
;MADTVDVSGNTTESAPASSSAAESENSRLVNDETIDRKDEDKELDDDELFEELENDDYGTASFREQRIEELKEEMTRKKLVIENDHGSYKNITNEKEVMDITTKTKHCVVHFYHSDFRRCMIVDRHLEALAKKHIMTRFIKIKVEDAPFLVEKLQIKVLPCVISFTDGIAVDRLIGFEDLGNTDNFSTTMLELRFKTAGVIEDKSKKDKRKLEKKSIFGRTNGSDEDTDDD
;
A
#
# COMPACT_ATOMS: atom_id res chain seq x y z
N MET A 1 31.99 19.08 55.64
CA MET A 1 33.13 18.14 55.63
C MET A 1 32.82 17.08 56.67
N ALA A 2 32.10 16.03 56.25
CA ALA A 2 31.85 14.73 56.92
C ALA A 2 30.69 14.05 56.16
N ASP A 3 30.65 12.71 56.25
CA ASP A 3 29.86 11.68 55.54
C ASP A 3 30.51 11.10 54.26
N THR A 4 30.65 9.78 54.04
CA THR A 4 30.42 8.55 54.82
C THR A 4 30.92 7.34 53.98
N VAL A 5 31.49 6.32 54.65
CA VAL A 5 31.77 4.87 54.35
C VAL A 5 31.76 4.33 52.89
N ASP A 6 32.81 3.69 52.36
CA ASP A 6 33.28 2.27 52.43
C ASP A 6 32.31 1.17 51.96
N VAL A 7 32.69 0.42 50.90
CA VAL A 7 32.74 -1.07 50.80
C VAL A 7 33.14 -1.53 49.38
N SER A 8 34.33 -2.17 49.32
CA SER A 8 34.80 -3.38 48.58
C SER A 8 34.01 -3.89 47.34
N GLY A 9 34.58 -4.18 46.15
CA GLY A 9 35.68 -5.11 45.82
C GLY A 9 35.24 -6.58 46.02
N ASN A 10 35.28 -7.57 45.10
CA ASN A 10 36.12 -7.82 43.93
C ASN A 10 35.69 -9.13 43.19
N THR A 11 36.18 -9.35 41.96
CA THR A 11 36.59 -10.63 41.27
C THR A 11 35.58 -11.75 40.95
N THR A 12 35.28 -12.11 39.67
CA THR A 12 35.96 -12.94 38.62
C THR A 12 35.53 -14.42 38.57
N GLU A 13 35.73 -15.04 37.40
CA GLU A 13 35.50 -16.46 36.99
C GLU A 13 34.19 -16.66 36.21
N SER A 14 34.07 -17.36 35.08
CA SER A 14 34.96 -18.21 34.28
C SER A 14 34.21 -18.61 32.98
N ALA A 15 34.91 -18.90 31.87
CA ALA A 15 34.39 -19.60 30.68
C ALA A 15 34.53 -21.15 30.86
N PRO A 16 34.28 -22.08 29.89
CA PRO A 16 33.68 -22.06 28.54
C PRO A 16 32.71 -23.28 28.27
N ALA A 17 32.41 -23.55 26.98
CA ALA A 17 32.15 -24.87 26.35
C ALA A 17 30.72 -25.30 25.91
N SER A 18 30.75 -26.23 24.95
CA SER A 18 29.85 -26.56 23.84
C SER A 18 29.06 -27.88 23.98
N SER A 19 28.23 -28.20 22.96
CA SER A 19 27.59 -29.51 22.62
C SER A 19 26.31 -29.86 23.40
N SER A 20 25.30 -30.62 22.96
CA SER A 20 24.94 -31.37 21.73
C SER A 20 23.46 -31.86 21.84
N ALA A 21 22.87 -32.21 20.70
CA ALA A 21 21.88 -33.28 20.42
C ALA A 21 20.53 -33.41 21.18
N ALA A 22 19.44 -33.54 20.41
CA ALA A 22 18.38 -34.53 20.63
C ALA A 22 17.49 -34.71 19.37
N GLU A 23 17.64 -35.85 18.70
CA GLU A 23 16.68 -36.46 17.76
C GLU A 23 15.49 -37.07 18.53
N SER A 24 14.31 -37.15 17.91
CA SER A 24 13.44 -38.32 18.01
C SER A 24 12.32 -38.30 16.96
N GLU A 25 12.27 -39.42 16.24
CA GLU A 25 11.32 -39.83 15.23
C GLU A 25 9.93 -40.11 15.83
N ASN A 26 8.87 -40.02 15.01
CA ASN A 26 7.78 -40.98 15.13
C ASN A 26 7.03 -41.20 13.81
N SER A 27 7.21 -42.40 13.29
CA SER A 27 6.45 -43.08 12.25
C SER A 27 4.96 -43.23 12.57
N ARG A 28 4.08 -43.14 11.57
CA ARG A 28 2.86 -43.95 11.50
C ARG A 28 2.31 -44.03 10.08
N LEU A 29 2.45 -45.21 9.49
CA LEU A 29 1.72 -45.69 8.32
C LEU A 29 0.28 -46.03 8.74
N VAL A 30 -0.70 -45.68 7.90
CA VAL A 30 -1.97 -46.39 7.79
C VAL A 30 -2.27 -46.54 6.30
N ASN A 31 -2.18 -47.77 5.82
CA ASN A 31 -2.76 -48.23 4.55
C ASN A 31 -4.27 -48.36 4.75
N ASP A 32 -5.07 -47.96 3.78
CA ASP A 32 -6.44 -48.49 3.63
C ASP A 32 -6.89 -48.47 2.16
N GLU A 33 -7.01 -49.69 1.65
CA GLU A 33 -7.96 -50.23 0.68
C GLU A 33 -8.13 -49.65 -0.74
N THR A 34 -7.80 -50.58 -1.64
CA THR A 34 -8.21 -50.76 -3.04
C THR A 34 -9.66 -50.41 -3.36
N ILE A 35 -9.86 -49.57 -4.38
CA ILE A 35 -11.10 -49.52 -5.15
C ILE A 35 -10.78 -49.87 -6.60
N ASP A 36 -11.19 -51.09 -6.96
CA ASP A 36 -11.22 -51.68 -8.28
C ASP A 36 -12.21 -50.88 -9.16
N ARG A 37 -11.71 -50.13 -10.14
CA ARG A 37 -12.52 -49.62 -11.24
C ARG A 37 -11.94 -50.16 -12.54
N LYS A 38 -12.69 -51.09 -13.14
CA LYS A 38 -12.67 -51.34 -14.58
C LYS A 38 -12.99 -50.02 -15.28
N ASP A 39 -11.97 -49.31 -15.72
CA ASP A 39 -12.12 -48.34 -16.78
C ASP A 39 -11.64 -49.03 -18.05
N GLU A 40 -12.61 -49.32 -18.92
CA GLU A 40 -12.34 -49.72 -20.30
C GLU A 40 -11.59 -48.55 -20.94
N ASP A 41 -10.30 -48.77 -21.25
CA ASP A 41 -9.47 -47.86 -22.04
C ASP A 41 -10.11 -47.67 -23.42
N LYS A 42 -11.07 -46.76 -23.50
CA LYS A 42 -11.16 -45.91 -24.68
C LYS A 42 -9.98 -44.97 -24.55
N GLU A 43 -8.87 -45.35 -25.16
CA GLU A 43 -7.90 -44.39 -25.69
C GLU A 43 -8.72 -43.47 -26.60
N LEU A 44 -9.33 -42.44 -26.01
CA LEU A 44 -9.70 -41.25 -26.75
C LEU A 44 -8.37 -40.80 -27.34
N ASP A 45 -8.26 -40.91 -28.66
CA ASP A 45 -7.08 -40.53 -29.40
C ASP A 45 -6.69 -39.14 -28.89
N ASP A 46 -5.56 -39.05 -28.18
CA ASP A 46 -5.12 -37.77 -27.60
C ASP A 46 -5.08 -36.72 -28.72
N ASP A 47 -4.81 -37.15 -29.95
CA ASP A 47 -4.85 -36.35 -31.17
C ASP A 47 -6.27 -35.81 -31.50
N GLU A 48 -7.34 -36.58 -31.30
CA GLU A 48 -8.74 -36.14 -31.53
C GLU A 48 -9.20 -35.16 -30.43
N LEU A 49 -8.75 -35.35 -29.18
CA LEU A 49 -8.98 -34.40 -28.09
C LEU A 49 -8.17 -33.10 -28.28
N PHE A 50 -6.94 -33.20 -28.81
CA PHE A 50 -6.10 -32.05 -29.17
C PHE A 50 -6.69 -31.26 -30.35
N GLU A 51 -7.21 -31.92 -31.38
CA GLU A 51 -7.88 -31.28 -32.53
C GLU A 51 -9.21 -30.61 -32.14
N GLU A 52 -9.97 -31.16 -31.20
CA GLU A 52 -11.19 -30.54 -30.68
C GLU A 52 -10.87 -29.32 -29.79
N LEU A 53 -9.77 -29.37 -29.03
CA LEU A 53 -9.23 -28.24 -28.27
C LEU A 53 -8.67 -27.12 -29.16
N GLU A 54 -8.03 -27.45 -30.29
CA GLU A 54 -7.47 -26.48 -31.24
C GLU A 54 -8.57 -25.77 -32.06
N ASN A 55 -9.69 -26.45 -32.33
CA ASN A 55 -10.85 -25.86 -33.01
C ASN A 55 -11.72 -24.96 -32.10
N ASP A 56 -11.72 -25.16 -30.77
CA ASP A 56 -12.40 -24.30 -29.78
C ASP A 56 -11.52 -23.10 -29.32
N ASP A 57 -10.28 -23.01 -29.82
CA ASP A 57 -9.25 -22.08 -29.33
C ASP A 57 -9.32 -20.67 -29.96
N TYR A 58 -10.02 -20.45 -31.08
CA TYR A 58 -10.07 -19.10 -31.68
C TYR A 58 -10.79 -18.07 -30.78
N GLY A 59 -11.80 -18.49 -30.02
CA GLY A 59 -12.43 -17.66 -29.00
C GLY A 59 -11.61 -17.65 -27.71
N THR A 60 -11.19 -18.83 -27.24
CA THR A 60 -10.55 -19.01 -25.93
C THR A 60 -9.11 -18.50 -25.86
N ALA A 61 -8.31 -18.64 -26.92
CA ALA A 61 -6.96 -18.07 -27.03
C ALA A 61 -7.00 -16.55 -27.03
N SER A 62 -7.96 -15.93 -27.75
CA SER A 62 -8.13 -14.47 -27.73
C SER A 62 -8.49 -13.97 -26.33
N PHE A 63 -9.39 -14.67 -25.61
CA PHE A 63 -9.71 -14.32 -24.22
C PHE A 63 -8.53 -14.56 -23.26
N ARG A 64 -7.73 -15.61 -23.47
CA ARG A 64 -6.51 -15.88 -22.68
C ARG A 64 -5.47 -14.80 -22.91
N GLU A 65 -5.22 -14.45 -24.16
CA GLU A 65 -4.27 -13.42 -24.57
C GLU A 65 -4.68 -12.05 -24.04
N GLN A 66 -5.97 -11.67 -24.18
CA GLN A 66 -6.50 -10.44 -23.63
C GLN A 66 -6.34 -10.35 -22.11
N ARG A 67 -6.58 -11.45 -21.40
CA ARG A 67 -6.44 -11.51 -19.93
C ARG A 67 -4.98 -11.47 -19.49
N ILE A 68 -4.08 -12.08 -20.24
CA ILE A 68 -2.62 -12.03 -20.02
C ILE A 68 -2.11 -10.61 -20.28
N GLU A 69 -2.61 -9.95 -21.32
CA GLU A 69 -2.26 -8.57 -21.66
C GLU A 69 -2.73 -7.59 -20.58
N GLU A 70 -3.98 -7.69 -20.12
CA GLU A 70 -4.50 -6.90 -18.99
C GLU A 70 -3.66 -7.08 -17.71
N LEU A 71 -3.29 -8.33 -17.39
CA LEU A 71 -2.41 -8.64 -16.24
C LEU A 71 -1.01 -8.04 -16.42
N LYS A 72 -0.47 -8.12 -17.65
CA LYS A 72 0.86 -7.59 -17.98
C LYS A 72 0.87 -6.06 -17.91
N GLU A 73 -0.17 -5.39 -18.39
CA GLU A 73 -0.34 -3.94 -18.27
C GLU A 73 -0.46 -3.49 -16.81
N GLU A 74 -1.22 -4.20 -15.98
CA GLU A 74 -1.32 -3.87 -14.55
C GLU A 74 0.04 -4.03 -13.85
N MET A 75 0.79 -5.08 -14.21
CA MET A 75 2.13 -5.35 -13.70
C MET A 75 3.15 -4.31 -14.16
N THR A 76 3.16 -3.91 -15.43
CA THR A 76 4.06 -2.88 -15.95
C THR A 76 3.74 -1.52 -15.35
N ARG A 77 2.46 -1.18 -15.19
CA ARG A 77 2.04 0.06 -14.52
C ARG A 77 2.53 0.11 -13.07
N LYS A 78 2.44 -1.00 -12.33
CA LYS A 78 3.00 -1.09 -10.96
C LYS A 78 4.54 -0.99 -10.94
N LYS A 79 5.24 -1.62 -11.89
CA LYS A 79 6.71 -1.53 -11.99
C LYS A 79 7.20 -0.12 -12.32
N LEU A 80 6.57 0.55 -13.29
CA LEU A 80 6.91 1.93 -13.68
C LEU A 80 6.72 2.92 -12.53
N VAL A 81 5.71 2.70 -11.69
CA VAL A 81 5.50 3.52 -10.48
C VAL A 81 6.68 3.36 -9.51
N ILE A 82 7.15 2.12 -9.28
CA ILE A 82 8.30 1.83 -8.42
C ILE A 82 9.60 2.41 -9.00
N GLU A 83 9.80 2.32 -10.32
CA GLU A 83 10.98 2.89 -11.00
C GLU A 83 11.02 4.43 -10.94
N ASN A 84 9.87 5.09 -10.92
CA ASN A 84 9.79 6.54 -10.87
C ASN A 84 9.95 7.12 -9.46
N ASP A 85 10.81 6.58 -8.59
CA ASP A 85 11.07 7.11 -7.23
C ASP A 85 9.84 7.05 -6.28
N HIS A 86 8.75 6.35 -6.64
CA HIS A 86 7.59 6.24 -5.76
C HIS A 86 7.83 5.19 -4.66
N GLY A 87 7.28 5.45 -3.46
CA GLY A 87 7.55 4.64 -2.27
C GLY A 87 8.62 5.21 -1.33
N SER A 88 9.26 6.31 -1.73
CA SER A 88 10.21 7.05 -0.92
C SER A 88 9.66 8.42 -0.52
N TYR A 89 10.17 8.97 0.59
CA TYR A 89 9.87 10.32 1.03
C TYR A 89 11.03 11.24 0.70
N LYS A 90 10.87 12.05 -0.35
CA LYS A 90 11.98 12.82 -0.94
C LYS A 90 11.95 14.28 -0.51
N ASN A 91 13.12 14.81 -0.15
CA ASN A 91 13.30 16.24 0.08
C ASN A 91 13.61 16.94 -1.25
N ILE A 92 12.83 17.98 -1.55
CA ILE A 92 12.95 18.81 -2.74
C ILE A 92 13.43 20.20 -2.29
N THR A 93 14.44 20.74 -2.96
CA THR A 93 15.04 22.04 -2.63
C THR A 93 14.63 23.14 -3.63
N ASN A 94 13.83 22.82 -4.65
CA ASN A 94 13.39 23.76 -5.65
C ASN A 94 11.87 23.72 -5.82
N GLU A 95 11.23 24.86 -5.64
CA GLU A 95 9.78 24.99 -5.71
C GLU A 95 9.20 24.68 -7.11
N LYS A 96 9.97 24.94 -8.18
CA LYS A 96 9.58 24.56 -9.55
C LYS A 96 9.45 23.05 -9.69
N GLU A 97 10.35 22.29 -9.06
CA GLU A 97 10.27 20.83 -9.07
C GLU A 97 9.03 20.34 -8.32
N VAL A 98 8.63 20.99 -7.23
CA VAL A 98 7.37 20.69 -6.53
C VAL A 98 6.19 20.87 -7.46
N MET A 99 6.10 21.99 -8.18
CA MET A 99 5.01 22.24 -9.14
C MET A 99 5.00 21.24 -10.30
N ASP A 100 6.18 20.90 -10.83
CA ASP A 100 6.32 19.91 -11.89
C ASP A 100 5.85 18.52 -11.40
N ILE A 101 6.19 18.14 -10.16
CA ILE A 101 5.76 16.88 -9.56
C ILE A 101 4.24 16.86 -9.33
N THR A 102 3.66 17.91 -8.73
CA THR A 102 2.21 17.96 -8.43
C THR A 102 1.35 17.92 -9.68
N THR A 103 1.88 18.39 -10.81
CA THR A 103 1.16 18.42 -12.11
C THR A 103 1.34 17.12 -12.90
N LYS A 104 2.52 16.49 -12.84
CA LYS A 104 2.81 15.23 -13.57
C LYS A 104 2.27 14.00 -12.88
N THR A 105 2.10 14.05 -11.56
CA THR A 105 1.64 12.90 -10.77
C THR A 105 0.17 13.05 -10.39
N LYS A 106 -0.56 11.94 -10.50
CA LYS A 106 -1.99 11.92 -10.19
C LYS A 106 -2.27 12.16 -8.70
N HIS A 107 -1.51 11.53 -7.81
CA HIS A 107 -1.68 11.67 -6.36
C HIS A 107 -0.37 12.11 -5.72
N CYS A 108 -0.37 13.28 -5.09
CA CYS A 108 0.82 13.85 -4.48
C CYS A 108 0.50 14.44 -3.10
N VAL A 109 1.40 14.26 -2.15
CA VAL A 109 1.34 14.88 -0.82
C VAL A 109 2.63 15.68 -0.62
N VAL A 110 2.47 16.97 -0.33
CA VAL A 110 3.57 17.92 -0.13
C VAL A 110 3.57 18.39 1.31
N HIS A 111 4.67 18.14 2.03
CA HIS A 111 4.91 18.65 3.37
C HIS A 111 5.82 19.89 3.32
N PHE A 112 5.26 21.02 3.72
CA PHE A 112 6.00 22.25 3.96
C PHE A 112 6.48 22.25 5.40
N TYR A 113 7.80 22.27 5.57
CA TYR A 113 8.44 22.11 6.87
C TYR A 113 9.52 23.15 7.13
N HIS A 114 9.97 23.18 8.38
CA HIS A 114 11.11 23.97 8.83
C HIS A 114 11.84 23.17 9.92
N SER A 115 13.18 23.15 9.88
CA SER A 115 14.02 22.28 10.74
C SER A 115 13.85 22.54 12.23
N ASP A 116 13.62 23.79 12.60
CA ASP A 116 13.56 24.22 14.00
C ASP A 116 12.25 23.81 14.69
N PHE A 117 11.25 23.36 13.93
CA PHE A 117 9.94 22.99 14.46
C PHE A 117 9.88 21.50 14.74
N ARG A 118 9.86 21.14 16.03
CA ARG A 118 9.73 19.73 16.48
C ARG A 118 8.51 19.03 15.87
N ARG A 119 7.39 19.75 15.72
CA ARG A 119 6.15 19.21 15.14
C ARG A 119 6.30 18.75 13.69
N CYS A 120 7.14 19.43 12.91
CA CYS A 120 7.49 19.01 11.55
C CYS A 120 8.22 17.66 11.54
N MET A 121 9.11 17.41 12.51
CA MET A 121 9.82 16.14 12.61
C MET A 121 8.88 14.96 12.92
N ILE A 122 7.79 15.21 13.66
CA ILE A 122 6.78 14.18 13.95
C ILE A 122 6.05 13.81 12.66
N VAL A 123 5.57 14.80 11.90
CA VAL A 123 4.93 14.59 10.60
C VAL A 123 5.84 13.85 9.63
N ASP A 124 7.13 14.22 9.57
CA ASP A 124 8.13 13.54 8.74
C ASP A 124 8.19 12.03 9.00
N ARG A 125 8.18 11.60 10.27
CA ARG A 125 8.19 10.16 10.62
C ARG A 125 6.95 9.42 10.12
N HIS A 126 5.78 10.04 10.25
CA HIS A 126 4.53 9.43 9.78
C HIS A 126 4.47 9.37 8.25
N LEU A 127 4.87 10.44 7.55
CA LEU A 127 4.90 10.48 6.10
C LEU A 127 5.92 9.50 5.52
N GLU A 128 7.08 9.33 6.15
CA GLU A 128 8.06 8.34 5.72
C GLU A 128 7.53 6.90 5.81
N ALA A 129 6.80 6.59 6.89
CA ALA A 129 6.15 5.28 7.05
C ALA A 129 5.04 5.07 6.01
N LEU A 130 4.27 6.13 5.70
CA LEU A 130 3.19 6.07 4.71
C LEU A 130 3.70 5.95 3.28
N ALA A 131 4.80 6.62 2.95
CA ALA A 131 5.42 6.55 1.63
C ALA A 131 5.78 5.11 1.27
N LYS A 132 6.41 4.37 2.19
CA LYS A 132 6.78 2.96 2.01
C LYS A 132 5.56 2.05 1.79
N LYS A 133 4.42 2.38 2.40
CA LYS A 133 3.18 1.59 2.32
C LYS A 133 2.37 1.89 1.05
N HIS A 134 2.39 3.14 0.59
CA HIS A 134 1.52 3.66 -0.47
C HIS A 134 2.31 4.17 -1.66
N ILE A 135 2.88 3.24 -2.44
CA ILE A 135 3.68 3.54 -3.62
C ILE A 135 2.91 4.28 -4.73
N MET A 136 1.57 4.23 -4.73
CA MET A 136 0.78 4.92 -5.76
C MET A 136 0.71 6.43 -5.54
N THR A 137 1.04 6.88 -4.33
CA THR A 137 1.00 8.29 -3.93
C THR A 137 2.42 8.79 -3.76
N ARG A 138 2.73 9.95 -4.34
CA ARG A 138 4.05 10.54 -4.23
C ARG A 138 4.14 11.45 -3.01
N PHE A 139 5.05 11.15 -2.08
CA PHE A 139 5.28 11.94 -0.88
C PHE A 139 6.56 12.74 -1.01
N ILE A 140 6.45 14.06 -0.90
CA ILE A 140 7.60 14.96 -0.96
C ILE A 140 7.55 15.98 0.18
N LYS A 141 8.72 16.53 0.50
CA LYS A 141 8.84 17.65 1.43
C LYS A 141 9.72 18.74 0.88
N ILE A 142 9.46 19.97 1.30
CA ILE A 142 10.23 21.14 0.95
C ILE A 142 10.31 22.09 2.14
N LYS A 143 11.47 22.70 2.36
CA LYS A 143 11.60 23.74 3.37
C LYS A 143 10.84 24.98 2.91
N VAL A 144 10.19 25.66 3.85
CA VAL A 144 9.51 26.93 3.53
C VAL A 144 10.46 28.00 2.98
N GLU A 145 11.74 27.96 3.36
CA GLU A 145 12.80 28.86 2.89
C GLU A 145 13.12 28.65 1.40
N ASP A 146 12.96 27.41 0.90
CA ASP A 146 13.27 27.01 -0.47
C ASP A 146 12.08 27.20 -1.43
N ALA A 147 10.90 27.60 -0.91
CA ALA A 147 9.66 27.74 -1.68
C ALA A 147 8.83 28.98 -1.32
N PRO A 148 9.41 30.20 -1.40
CA PRO A 148 8.72 31.42 -1.01
C PRO A 148 7.47 31.70 -1.85
N PHE A 149 7.48 31.39 -3.16
CA PHE A 149 6.33 31.63 -4.02
C PHE A 149 5.17 30.67 -3.70
N LEU A 150 5.45 29.38 -3.44
CA LEU A 150 4.39 28.46 -2.99
C LEU A 150 3.85 28.83 -1.61
N VAL A 151 4.71 29.25 -0.68
CA VAL A 151 4.30 29.68 0.66
C VAL A 151 3.35 30.87 0.59
N GLU A 152 3.66 31.87 -0.24
CA GLU A 152 2.80 33.03 -0.45
C GLU A 152 1.50 32.65 -1.17
N LYS A 153 1.61 31.92 -2.29
CA LYS A 153 0.46 31.57 -3.14
C LYS A 153 -0.54 30.67 -2.43
N LEU A 154 -0.05 29.72 -1.63
CA LEU A 154 -0.88 28.80 -0.84
C LEU A 154 -1.22 29.38 0.53
N GLN A 155 -0.72 30.57 0.89
CA GLN A 155 -0.95 31.26 2.15
C GLN A 155 -0.60 30.40 3.37
N ILE A 156 0.60 29.82 3.37
CA ILE A 156 1.09 28.96 4.45
C ILE A 156 1.59 29.85 5.59
N LYS A 157 0.81 29.96 6.67
CA LYS A 157 1.14 30.79 7.84
C LYS A 157 1.59 29.99 9.07
N VAL A 158 1.23 28.71 9.13
CA VAL A 158 1.44 27.84 10.29
C VAL A 158 2.12 26.56 9.83
N LEU A 159 3.09 26.09 10.62
CA LEU A 159 3.83 24.85 10.37
C LEU A 159 3.58 23.82 11.48
N PRO A 160 3.60 22.51 11.17
CA PRO A 160 3.73 21.92 9.82
C PRO A 160 2.49 22.15 8.95
N CYS A 161 2.67 22.22 7.63
CA CYS A 161 1.55 22.30 6.67
C CYS A 161 1.70 21.19 5.63
N VAL A 162 0.71 20.31 5.53
CA VAL A 162 0.68 19.21 4.56
C VAL A 162 -0.49 19.44 3.61
N ILE A 163 -0.19 19.48 2.32
CA ILE A 163 -1.20 19.70 1.27
C ILE A 163 -1.23 18.46 0.38
N SER A 164 -2.44 17.94 0.18
CA SER A 164 -2.69 16.80 -0.70
C SER A 164 -3.24 17.30 -2.03
N PHE A 165 -2.66 16.80 -3.12
CA PHE A 165 -3.02 17.14 -4.49
C PHE A 165 -3.52 15.91 -5.23
N THR A 166 -4.56 16.10 -6.02
CA THR A 166 -5.04 15.13 -7.01
C THR A 166 -5.13 15.82 -8.37
N ASP A 167 -4.43 15.28 -9.37
CA ASP A 167 -4.38 15.81 -10.74
C ASP A 167 -4.05 17.31 -10.79
N GLY A 168 -3.06 17.74 -9.98
CA GLY A 168 -2.64 19.14 -9.87
C GLY A 168 -3.54 20.05 -9.02
N ILE A 169 -4.69 19.57 -8.54
CA ILE A 169 -5.64 20.33 -7.73
C ILE A 169 -5.46 19.99 -6.25
N ALA A 170 -5.38 21.00 -5.37
CA ALA A 170 -5.32 20.79 -3.93
C ALA A 170 -6.68 20.30 -3.40
N VAL A 171 -6.71 19.10 -2.82
CA VAL A 171 -7.94 18.43 -2.34
C VAL A 171 -8.08 18.43 -0.82
N ASP A 172 -6.98 18.45 -0.08
CA ASP A 172 -6.97 18.53 1.38
C ASP A 172 -5.76 19.33 1.86
N ARG A 173 -5.91 19.96 3.02
CA ARG A 173 -4.87 20.74 3.69
C ARG A 173 -4.94 20.48 5.18
N LEU A 174 -3.85 19.96 5.72
CA LEU A 174 -3.62 19.79 7.14
C LEU A 174 -2.72 20.91 7.62
N ILE A 175 -3.23 21.76 8.52
CA ILE A 175 -2.50 22.89 9.08
C ILE A 175 -2.23 22.63 10.56
N GLY A 176 -0.96 22.62 10.94
CA GLY A 176 -0.54 22.39 12.31
C GLY A 176 -1.05 21.04 12.86
N PHE A 177 -1.38 21.03 14.14
CA PHE A 177 -2.03 19.88 14.81
C PHE A 177 -3.46 20.20 15.27
N GLU A 178 -4.04 21.33 14.85
CA GLU A 178 -5.39 21.73 15.26
C GLU A 178 -6.41 20.64 14.90
N ASP A 179 -6.32 20.13 13.67
CA ASP A 179 -7.16 19.02 13.18
C ASP A 179 -6.86 17.65 13.82
N LEU A 180 -5.76 17.55 14.56
CA LEU A 180 -5.31 16.34 15.25
C LEU A 180 -5.47 16.44 16.78
N GLY A 181 -6.34 17.36 17.24
CA GLY A 181 -6.62 17.59 18.66
C GLY A 181 -5.51 18.35 19.38
N ASN A 182 -4.62 19.01 18.65
CA ASN A 182 -3.43 19.72 19.12
C ASN A 182 -2.49 18.86 19.98
N THR A 183 -2.53 17.55 19.77
CA THR A 183 -1.67 16.59 20.45
C THR A 183 -0.50 16.19 19.54
N ASP A 184 0.67 16.07 20.14
CA ASP A 184 1.88 15.63 19.42
C ASP A 184 1.90 14.10 19.20
N ASN A 185 0.95 13.35 19.78
CA ASN A 185 0.89 11.89 19.79
C ASN A 185 -0.25 11.35 18.90
N PHE A 186 -0.32 11.78 17.64
CA PHE A 186 -1.28 11.19 16.69
C PHE A 186 -0.72 9.91 16.06
N SER A 187 -1.60 8.99 15.68
CA SER A 187 -1.21 7.72 15.07
C SER A 187 -1.03 7.87 13.55
N THR A 188 -0.11 7.10 12.96
CA THR A 188 0.05 7.02 11.50
C THR A 188 -1.26 6.62 10.82
N THR A 189 -2.06 5.79 11.47
CA THR A 189 -3.37 5.33 10.98
C THR A 189 -4.37 6.47 10.85
N MET A 190 -4.36 7.46 11.74
CA MET A 190 -5.23 8.63 11.64
C MET A 190 -4.91 9.46 10.40
N LEU A 191 -3.62 9.71 10.16
CA LEU A 191 -3.16 10.44 8.99
C LEU A 191 -3.45 9.65 7.70
N GLU A 192 -3.25 8.32 7.73
CA GLU A 192 -3.62 7.43 6.63
C GLU A 192 -5.11 7.51 6.29
N LEU A 193 -5.98 7.46 7.30
CA LEU A 193 -7.43 7.54 7.12
C LEU A 193 -7.84 8.90 6.52
N ARG A 194 -7.21 9.99 6.95
CA ARG A 194 -7.45 11.33 6.38
C ARG A 194 -7.09 11.36 4.89
N PHE A 195 -5.91 10.87 4.51
CA PHE A 195 -5.51 10.82 3.11
C PHE A 195 -6.37 9.89 2.25
N LYS A 196 -6.87 8.79 2.81
CA LYS A 196 -7.87 7.93 2.15
C LYS A 196 -9.20 8.64 1.95
N THR A 197 -9.63 9.43 2.93
CA THR A 197 -10.86 10.22 2.87
C THR A 197 -10.75 11.33 1.83
N ALA A 198 -9.59 11.98 1.76
CA ALA A 198 -9.24 12.96 0.73
C ALA A 198 -9.07 12.36 -0.68
N GLY A 199 -9.05 11.02 -0.80
CA GLY A 199 -8.92 10.33 -2.09
C GLY A 199 -7.50 10.33 -2.68
N VAL A 200 -6.49 10.74 -1.90
CA VAL A 200 -5.08 10.81 -2.35
C VAL A 200 -4.36 9.48 -2.12
N ILE A 201 -4.85 8.66 -1.19
CA ILE A 201 -4.42 7.28 -0.98
C ILE A 201 -5.55 6.33 -1.38
N GLU A 202 -5.22 5.31 -2.17
CA GLU A 202 -6.19 4.28 -2.54
C GLU A 202 -6.60 3.40 -1.36
N ASP A 203 -7.91 3.25 -1.16
CA ASP A 203 -8.43 2.32 -0.18
C ASP A 203 -8.66 0.94 -0.80
N LYS A 204 -7.75 -0.01 -0.54
CA LYS A 204 -7.83 -1.38 -1.07
C LYS A 204 -9.16 -2.06 -0.72
N SER A 205 -9.68 -1.83 0.49
CA SER A 205 -10.98 -2.35 0.94
C SER A 205 -12.18 -1.92 0.08
N LYS A 206 -12.14 -0.75 -0.57
CA LYS A 206 -13.20 -0.29 -1.48
C LYS A 206 -13.11 -0.92 -2.88
N LYS A 207 -11.93 -1.37 -3.31
CA LYS A 207 -11.77 -2.08 -4.60
C LYS A 207 -12.31 -3.51 -4.50
N ASP A 208 -12.06 -4.20 -3.38
CA ASP A 208 -12.53 -5.58 -3.18
C ASP A 208 -14.07 -5.67 -3.11
N LYS A 209 -14.74 -4.74 -2.42
CA LYS A 209 -16.21 -4.69 -2.36
C LYS A 209 -16.84 -4.48 -3.73
N ARG A 210 -16.33 -3.52 -4.52
CA ARG A 210 -16.82 -3.25 -5.89
C ARG A 210 -16.56 -4.41 -6.86
N LYS A 211 -15.49 -5.19 -6.65
CA LYS A 211 -15.17 -6.37 -7.48
C LYS A 211 -16.06 -7.56 -7.14
N LEU A 212 -16.54 -7.66 -5.89
CA LEU A 212 -17.52 -8.66 -5.47
C LEU A 212 -18.92 -8.39 -6.05
N GLU A 213 -19.37 -7.14 -5.99
CA GLU A 213 -20.71 -6.74 -6.49
C GLU A 213 -20.85 -6.92 -8.02
N LYS A 214 -19.76 -6.80 -8.77
CA LYS A 214 -19.76 -6.95 -10.24
C LYS A 214 -19.56 -8.38 -10.74
N LYS A 215 -19.40 -9.37 -9.85
CA LYS A 215 -19.16 -10.79 -10.20
C LYS A 215 -20.41 -11.67 -10.04
N SER A 216 -21.59 -11.17 -10.39
CA SER A 216 -22.72 -12.06 -10.65
C SER A 216 -22.60 -12.60 -12.08
N ILE A 217 -22.02 -13.78 -12.23
CA ILE A 217 -21.97 -14.52 -13.51
C ILE A 217 -23.28 -15.28 -13.79
N PHE A 218 -24.20 -15.28 -12.84
CA PHE A 218 -25.56 -15.80 -12.99
C PHE A 218 -26.49 -14.61 -13.23
N GLY A 219 -27.12 -14.57 -14.41
CA GLY A 219 -28.00 -13.48 -14.83
C GLY A 219 -29.24 -13.33 -13.95
N ARG A 220 -29.13 -12.53 -12.87
CA ARG A 220 -30.27 -11.91 -12.19
C ARG A 220 -30.11 -10.40 -12.31
N THR A 221 -30.78 -9.85 -13.30
CA THR A 221 -31.19 -8.45 -13.28
C THR A 221 -32.13 -8.25 -12.09
N ASN A 222 -31.70 -7.54 -11.06
CA ASN A 222 -32.65 -6.91 -10.15
C ASN A 222 -33.26 -5.71 -10.89
N GLY A 223 -34.23 -6.03 -11.75
CA GLY A 223 -35.30 -5.08 -12.06
C GLY A 223 -36.24 -5.09 -10.85
N SER A 224 -36.27 -3.98 -10.12
CA SER A 224 -37.41 -3.64 -9.29
C SER A 224 -38.11 -2.48 -10.00
N ASP A 225 -38.93 -2.86 -10.98
CA ASP A 225 -40.13 -2.10 -11.35
C ASP A 225 -41.09 -2.26 -10.17
N GLU A 226 -41.37 -1.18 -9.45
CA GLU A 226 -42.62 -1.03 -8.69
C GLU A 226 -43.16 0.37 -8.96
N ASP A 227 -44.09 0.42 -9.92
CA ASP A 227 -45.09 1.47 -10.06
C ASP A 227 -46.00 1.46 -8.82
N THR A 228 -46.27 2.62 -8.23
CA THR A 228 -47.53 2.85 -7.52
C THR A 228 -47.93 4.32 -7.61
N ASP A 229 -48.94 4.58 -8.43
CA ASP A 229 -49.78 5.78 -8.41
C ASP A 229 -50.52 5.91 -7.06
N ASP A 230 -50.55 7.10 -6.43
CA ASP A 230 -51.74 7.60 -5.72
C ASP A 230 -51.63 9.11 -5.36
N ASP A 231 -52.63 9.86 -5.82
CA ASP A 231 -53.09 11.26 -5.57
C ASP A 231 -52.15 12.48 -5.75
#